data_AF-A0A519S7A5-F1
#
_entry.id   AF-A0A519S7A5-F1
#
_cell.length_a   1.000
_cell.length_b   1.000
_cell.length_c   1.000
_cell.angle_alpha   90.00
_cell.angle_beta   90.00
_cell.angle_gamma   90.00
#
_symmetry.space_group_name_H-M   'P 1'
#
loop_
_entity.id
_entity.type
_entity.pdbx_description
1 polymer ?
#
loop_
_entity_poly.entity_id
_entity_poly.type
_entity_poly.pdbx_seq_one_letter_code
_entity_poly.pdbx_strand_id
1 'polypeptide(L)'
;MRTRLSSPNALKSCCPNATEKCFTRICRWEAGARLLYRPKVRPPGRATSYLCNTLPKPHLLLVNSRRFLLLLSLMLLTGLLAAPRAFAQGKRQVVQFTGIVASGDSLLGVPGASVYVPKAGRGTTTNAYGYFSMAVLAGDSIIIRSLGFRNQTVVIPADYQRQSFSVIISLLADPTILPEVRVFPYTTEQAFKRAFLAMKPADKEGSSAADNLNADLMRRIFNSQPMGATANYRQTMSQQQYNYDRRMGTAPNPYSNNPLLNPFSWLQLIKQVKNGDLKRKSGDEY
;
A
#
# COMPACT_ATOMS: atom_id res chain seq x y z
N MET A 1 -16.55 19.17 -11.84
CA MET A 1 -16.74 20.45 -11.14
C MET A 1 -15.61 20.65 -10.12
N ARG A 2 -14.83 21.73 -10.27
CA ARG A 2 -13.91 22.22 -9.23
C ARG A 2 -14.74 22.86 -8.12
N THR A 3 -14.32 22.72 -6.86
CA THR A 3 -14.22 23.85 -5.94
C THR A 3 -13.25 23.55 -4.79
N ARG A 4 -12.39 24.53 -4.56
CA ARG A 4 -11.41 24.72 -3.50
C ARG A 4 -11.97 25.85 -2.62
N LEU A 5 -11.80 25.80 -1.29
CA LEU A 5 -11.86 26.92 -0.29
C LEU A 5 -11.61 26.26 1.09
N SER A 6 -10.39 26.25 1.65
CA SER A 6 -9.75 27.28 2.49
C SER A 6 -10.56 27.78 3.70
N SER A 7 -10.12 27.43 4.92
CA SER A 7 -9.86 28.39 6.02
C SER A 7 -9.23 27.68 7.24
N PRO A 8 -8.15 28.22 7.83
CA PRO A 8 -7.51 27.70 9.04
C PRO A 8 -7.89 28.55 10.27
N ASN A 9 -8.49 27.96 11.30
CA ASN A 9 -8.47 28.49 12.67
C ASN A 9 -9.20 27.55 13.64
N ALA A 10 -8.45 26.76 14.42
CA ALA A 10 -8.94 26.14 15.65
C ALA A 10 -7.75 25.66 16.50
N LEU A 11 -7.14 26.58 17.26
CA LEU A 11 -6.21 26.27 18.35
C LEU A 11 -6.60 27.15 19.53
N LYS A 12 -7.20 26.52 20.56
CA LYS A 12 -7.14 26.82 22.00
C LYS A 12 -8.43 26.39 22.71
N SER A 13 -8.33 25.37 23.55
CA SER A 13 -8.92 25.41 24.90
C SER A 13 -8.21 24.35 25.77
N CYS A 14 -7.72 24.83 26.91
CA CYS A 14 -6.87 24.11 27.87
C CYS A 14 -7.70 23.45 28.97
N CYS A 15 -7.21 22.33 29.50
CA CYS A 15 -7.68 21.68 30.72
C CYS A 15 -7.38 22.53 31.98
N PRO A 16 -8.24 22.52 33.02
CA PRO A 16 -8.00 23.24 34.27
C PRO A 16 -7.45 22.36 35.41
N ASN A 17 -6.48 22.93 36.13
CA ASN A 17 -6.15 22.84 37.57
C ASN A 17 -6.18 21.49 38.34
N ALA A 18 -5.01 21.10 38.87
CA ALA A 18 -4.81 20.92 40.32
C ALA A 18 -3.31 20.82 40.72
N THR A 19 -2.84 21.88 41.40
CA THR A 19 -1.99 21.91 42.62
C THR A 19 -0.56 21.34 42.63
N GLU A 20 0.39 22.28 42.52
CA GLU A 20 1.62 22.48 43.30
C GLU A 20 2.10 21.38 44.27
N LYS A 21 3.19 20.71 43.89
CA LYS A 21 4.38 20.35 44.71
C LYS A 21 5.17 19.23 44.02
N CYS A 22 5.89 19.57 42.96
CA CYS A 22 7.16 18.91 42.62
C CYS A 22 7.88 19.78 41.59
N PHE A 23 8.59 20.78 42.11
CA PHE A 23 9.47 21.66 41.35
C PHE A 23 10.54 20.82 40.64
N THR A 24 10.43 20.77 39.33
CA THR A 24 11.51 21.09 38.39
C THR A 24 12.93 20.80 38.89
N ARG A 25 13.41 19.58 38.66
CA ARG A 25 14.84 19.27 38.62
C ARG A 25 15.26 19.23 37.15
N ILE A 26 16.32 19.98 36.84
CA ILE A 26 16.89 20.24 35.50
C ILE A 26 16.23 21.42 34.78
N CYS A 27 16.29 22.60 35.42
CA CYS A 27 16.73 23.83 34.76
C CYS A 27 16.97 24.89 35.85
N ARG A 28 18.24 25.30 35.97
CA ARG A 28 18.81 26.39 36.79
C ARG A 28 19.67 25.94 37.98
N TRP A 29 20.95 25.73 37.67
CA TRP A 29 22.05 26.21 38.50
C TRP A 29 22.84 27.21 37.65
N GLU A 30 22.49 28.48 37.78
CA GLU A 30 23.40 29.60 37.58
C GLU A 30 24.08 29.85 38.93
N ALA A 31 25.37 29.55 39.04
CA ALA A 31 26.32 30.23 39.91
C ALA A 31 27.74 29.72 39.61
N GLY A 32 28.65 30.63 39.23
CA GLY A 32 30.09 30.42 39.36
C GLY A 32 30.90 30.34 38.06
N ALA A 33 31.60 31.43 37.76
CA ALA A 33 32.78 31.53 36.90
C ALA A 33 32.59 31.46 35.36
N ARG A 34 32.21 32.61 34.79
CA ARG A 34 32.66 33.01 33.45
C ARG A 34 33.74 34.09 33.59
N LEU A 35 35.00 33.72 33.43
CA LEU A 35 36.09 34.66 33.16
C LEU A 35 35.89 35.20 31.73
N LEU A 36 35.37 36.41 31.64
CA LEU A 36 35.25 37.17 30.40
C LEU A 36 36.56 37.91 30.14
N TYR A 37 36.99 37.96 28.87
CA TYR A 37 37.49 39.24 28.36
C TYR A 37 37.27 39.37 26.84
N ARG A 38 36.29 40.20 26.48
CA ARG A 38 36.24 40.91 25.19
C ARG A 38 36.51 42.38 25.51
N PRO A 39 37.45 43.08 24.87
CA PRO A 39 37.53 44.52 25.00
C PRO A 39 36.56 45.20 24.03
N LYS A 40 35.85 46.22 24.53
CA LYS A 40 35.00 47.14 23.78
C LYS A 40 35.62 48.53 23.84
N VAL A 41 35.69 49.17 22.68
CA VAL A 41 36.30 50.48 22.41
C VAL A 41 35.33 51.63 22.75
N ARG A 42 35.82 52.69 23.44
CA ARG A 42 35.50 54.14 23.31
C ARG A 42 36.10 54.96 24.48
N PRO A 43 36.19 56.30 24.43
CA PRO A 43 36.88 57.22 23.50
C PRO A 43 38.00 58.02 24.24
N PRO A 44 38.77 58.95 23.61
CA PRO A 44 39.79 59.74 24.30
C PRO A 44 39.26 61.08 24.84
N GLY A 45 39.62 61.40 26.08
CA GLY A 45 39.42 62.70 26.73
C GLY A 45 40.68 63.12 27.49
N ARG A 46 41.15 64.32 27.17
CA ARG A 46 42.32 65.10 27.65
C ARG A 46 42.79 64.91 29.10
N ALA A 47 44.12 64.85 29.26
CA ALA A 47 44.97 65.74 30.11
C ALA A 47 46.44 65.28 29.96
N THR A 48 47.31 65.96 29.19
CA THR A 48 48.33 66.91 29.66
C THR A 48 48.90 66.65 31.05
N SER A 49 50.18 66.24 31.16
CA SER A 49 51.29 67.06 31.70
C SER A 49 52.58 66.27 31.96
N TYR A 50 53.64 66.72 31.28
CA TYR A 50 55.10 66.78 31.55
C TYR A 50 55.78 65.90 32.61
N LEU A 51 56.92 65.29 32.20
CA LEU A 51 58.28 65.28 32.82
C LEU A 51 59.07 64.10 32.21
N CYS A 52 59.99 64.34 31.27
CA CYS A 52 61.43 64.55 31.50
C CYS A 52 62.11 63.41 32.28
N ASN A 53 62.74 62.44 31.60
CA ASN A 53 64.21 62.29 31.57
C ASN A 53 64.71 60.97 30.94
N THR A 54 65.84 61.13 30.23
CA THR A 54 66.92 60.16 29.95
C THR A 54 66.63 58.93 29.08
N LEU A 55 66.98 59.06 27.80
CA LEU A 55 67.29 57.98 26.87
C LEU A 55 68.59 57.23 27.27
N PRO A 56 68.58 55.89 27.34
CA PRO A 56 69.73 55.08 27.01
C PRO A 56 69.58 54.57 25.56
N LYS A 57 70.58 54.89 24.73
CA LYS A 57 70.71 54.37 23.36
C LYS A 57 70.89 52.84 23.39
N PRO A 58 70.11 52.03 22.65
CA PRO A 58 70.58 50.74 22.20
C PRO A 58 71.17 50.89 20.79
N HIS A 59 72.42 50.47 20.69
CA HIS A 59 73.26 50.44 19.52
C HIS A 59 72.52 50.05 18.24
N LEU A 60 72.63 50.92 17.21
CA LEU A 60 72.48 50.54 15.82
C LEU A 60 73.51 49.43 15.52
N LEU A 61 73.08 48.18 15.56
CA LEU A 61 73.77 47.13 14.82
C LEU A 61 73.29 47.25 13.38
N LEU A 62 74.06 47.99 12.58
CA LEU A 62 74.06 47.91 11.11
C LEU A 62 74.43 46.47 10.71
N VAL A 63 73.47 45.56 10.78
CA VAL A 63 73.61 44.23 10.20
C VAL A 63 73.46 44.41 8.69
N ASN A 64 74.58 44.18 8.01
CA ASN A 64 74.77 44.22 6.56
C ASN A 64 73.49 43.85 5.78
N SER A 65 72.93 44.81 5.03
CA SER A 65 71.63 44.69 4.34
C SER A 65 71.54 43.48 3.40
N ARG A 66 72.67 43.05 2.83
CA ARG A 66 72.78 41.82 2.04
C ARG A 66 72.56 40.54 2.85
N ARG A 67 73.03 40.49 4.11
CA ARG A 67 72.85 39.33 4.99
C ARG A 67 71.42 39.24 5.51
N PHE A 68 70.76 40.37 5.74
CA PHE A 68 69.35 40.41 6.11
C PHE A 68 68.45 39.97 4.96
N LEU A 69 68.73 40.42 3.73
CA LEU A 69 68.04 39.94 2.52
C LEU A 69 68.24 38.44 2.28
N LEU A 70 69.45 37.92 2.53
CA LEU A 70 69.73 36.48 2.44
C LEU A 70 68.96 35.67 3.49
N LEU A 71 68.91 36.13 4.75
CA LEU A 71 68.14 35.48 5.81
C LEU A 71 66.64 35.51 5.53
N LEU A 72 66.12 36.61 4.98
CA LEU A 72 64.72 36.74 4.60
C LEU A 72 64.37 35.85 3.40
N SER A 73 65.27 35.74 2.42
CA SER A 73 65.12 34.80 1.29
C SER A 73 65.19 33.34 1.74
N LEU A 74 66.05 33.02 2.71
CA LEU A 74 66.20 31.67 3.25
C LEU A 74 64.96 31.29 4.06
N MET A 75 64.41 32.23 4.85
CA MET A 75 63.18 32.01 5.60
C MET A 75 61.97 31.82 4.66
N LEU A 76 61.88 32.61 3.58
CA LEU A 76 60.85 32.47 2.56
C LEU A 76 60.97 31.14 1.80
N LEU A 77 62.20 30.71 1.50
CA LEU A 77 62.47 29.43 0.85
C LEU A 77 62.09 28.26 1.77
N THR A 78 62.45 28.31 3.07
CA THR A 78 62.03 27.29 4.04
C THR A 78 60.52 27.26 4.25
N GLY A 79 59.84 28.41 4.17
CA GLY A 79 58.38 28.49 4.22
C GLY A 79 57.68 27.88 3.01
N LEU A 80 58.30 27.96 1.82
CA LEU A 80 57.80 27.30 0.61
C LEU A 80 58.00 25.77 0.64
N LEU A 81 59.10 25.28 1.23
CA LEU A 81 59.34 23.85 1.39
C LEU A 81 58.50 23.22 2.51
N ALA A 82 58.04 24.02 3.48
CA ALA A 82 57.17 23.59 4.57
C ALA A 82 55.68 23.70 4.24
N ALA A 83 55.30 23.61 2.96
CA ALA A 83 53.89 23.52 2.58
C ALA A 83 53.24 22.35 3.34
N PRO A 84 52.11 22.57 4.06
CA PRO A 84 51.38 21.47 4.65
C PRO A 84 50.99 20.53 3.50
N ARG A 85 51.30 19.25 3.64
CA ARG A 85 50.82 18.20 2.73
C ARG A 85 49.30 18.35 2.66
N ALA A 86 48.81 18.97 1.60
CA ALA A 86 47.39 19.00 1.31
C ALA A 86 46.98 17.54 1.14
N PHE A 87 46.24 17.01 2.11
CA PHE A 87 45.48 15.79 1.91
C PHE A 87 44.51 16.09 0.78
N ALA A 88 44.90 15.78 -0.45
CA ALA A 88 44.00 15.73 -1.57
C ALA A 88 42.81 14.91 -1.10
N GLN A 89 41.62 15.52 -1.07
CA GLN A 89 40.39 14.83 -0.69
C GLN A 89 40.30 13.57 -1.53
N GLY A 90 40.60 12.42 -0.92
CA GLY A 90 40.71 11.15 -1.59
C GLY A 90 39.39 10.86 -2.27
N LYS A 91 39.32 11.12 -3.58
CA LYS A 91 38.13 10.88 -4.37
C LYS A 91 37.92 9.37 -4.34
N ARG A 92 36.90 8.93 -3.61
CA ARG A 92 36.58 7.50 -3.45
C ARG A 92 36.49 6.88 -4.84
N GLN A 93 37.23 5.79 -5.05
CA GLN A 93 37.29 5.13 -6.34
C GLN A 93 35.90 4.61 -6.72
N VAL A 94 35.51 4.84 -7.98
CA VAL A 94 34.28 4.28 -8.55
C VAL A 94 34.59 2.85 -8.98
N VAL A 95 33.79 1.90 -8.49
CA VAL A 95 33.90 0.47 -8.78
C VAL A 95 32.59 0.01 -9.42
N GLN A 96 32.68 -0.77 -10.48
CA GLN A 96 31.55 -1.42 -11.09
C GLN A 96 31.20 -2.69 -10.29
N PHE A 97 30.07 -2.66 -9.60
CA PHE A 97 29.53 -3.76 -8.83
C PHE A 97 28.60 -4.60 -9.69
N THR A 98 28.98 -5.85 -9.93
CA THR A 98 28.21 -6.81 -10.72
C THR A 98 27.96 -8.07 -9.91
N GLY A 99 26.92 -8.81 -10.24
CA GLY A 99 26.70 -10.08 -9.57
C GLY A 99 25.43 -10.78 -10.00
N ILE A 100 25.24 -11.96 -9.42
CA ILE A 100 24.01 -12.75 -9.55
C ILE A 100 23.43 -12.92 -8.15
N VAL A 101 22.16 -12.59 -8.00
CA VAL A 101 21.35 -12.87 -6.81
C VAL A 101 20.61 -14.17 -7.04
N ALA A 102 20.86 -15.17 -6.21
CA ALA A 102 20.22 -16.47 -6.25
C ALA A 102 19.53 -16.78 -4.92
N SER A 103 18.52 -17.65 -4.96
CA SER A 103 17.89 -18.22 -3.77
C SER A 103 18.83 -19.24 -3.13
N GLY A 104 18.97 -19.21 -1.79
CA GLY A 104 19.88 -20.11 -1.08
C GLY A 104 19.51 -21.59 -1.15
N ASP A 105 18.23 -21.90 -1.34
CA ASP A 105 17.77 -23.30 -1.36
C ASP A 105 17.88 -23.93 -2.75
N SER A 106 17.63 -23.16 -3.81
CA SER A 106 17.49 -23.69 -5.17
C SER A 106 18.52 -23.16 -6.17
N LEU A 107 19.38 -22.22 -5.75
CA LEU A 107 20.33 -21.48 -6.61
C LEU A 107 19.66 -20.81 -7.84
N LEU A 108 18.33 -20.70 -7.84
CA LEU A 108 17.58 -20.03 -8.88
C LEU A 108 17.78 -18.52 -8.74
N GLY A 109 18.07 -17.85 -9.86
CA GLY A 109 18.20 -16.41 -9.91
C GLY A 109 16.92 -15.75 -9.41
N VAL A 110 17.04 -14.75 -8.53
CA VAL A 110 15.91 -14.00 -7.98
C VAL A 110 15.68 -12.76 -8.86
N PRO A 111 14.61 -12.74 -9.69
CA PRO A 111 14.32 -11.59 -10.53
C PRO A 111 13.70 -10.44 -9.72
N GLY A 112 13.92 -9.20 -10.16
CA GLY A 112 13.32 -8.01 -9.55
C GLY A 112 13.81 -7.69 -8.13
N ALA A 113 14.90 -8.31 -7.66
CA ALA A 113 15.53 -7.95 -6.39
C ALA A 113 16.12 -6.53 -6.50
N SER A 114 15.88 -5.72 -5.47
CA SER A 114 16.38 -4.35 -5.38
C SER A 114 17.77 -4.33 -4.76
N VAL A 115 18.74 -3.79 -5.50
CA VAL A 115 20.14 -3.62 -5.08
C VAL A 115 20.41 -2.13 -4.96
N TYR A 116 20.64 -1.62 -3.76
CA TYR A 116 20.78 -0.17 -3.56
C TYR A 116 21.80 0.20 -2.47
N VAL A 117 22.32 1.43 -2.58
CA VAL A 117 23.27 2.02 -1.63
C VAL A 117 22.53 3.04 -0.76
N PRO A 118 22.34 2.78 0.55
CA PRO A 118 21.60 3.69 1.43
C PRO A 118 22.20 5.09 1.51
N LYS A 119 23.54 5.19 1.51
CA LYS A 119 24.26 6.47 1.60
C LYS A 119 24.16 7.33 0.34
N ALA A 120 24.06 6.69 -0.83
CA ALA A 120 24.08 7.39 -2.12
C ALA A 120 22.66 7.58 -2.72
N GLY A 121 21.65 6.88 -2.20
CA GLY A 121 20.28 6.93 -2.72
C GLY A 121 20.14 6.40 -4.15
N ARG A 122 21.11 5.57 -4.60
CA ARG A 122 21.13 4.98 -5.95
C ARG A 122 20.98 3.47 -5.85
N GLY A 123 20.29 2.87 -6.82
CA GLY A 123 20.09 1.44 -6.90
C GLY A 123 19.76 0.96 -8.30
N THR A 124 19.73 -0.36 -8.45
CA THR A 124 19.34 -1.08 -9.66
C THR A 124 18.47 -2.28 -9.26
N THR A 125 17.86 -2.93 -10.25
CA THR A 125 17.07 -4.15 -10.05
C THR A 125 17.69 -5.31 -10.82
N THR A 126 17.55 -6.53 -10.30
CA THR A 126 18.02 -7.73 -11.01
C THR A 126 17.16 -8.07 -12.22
N ASN A 127 17.78 -8.64 -13.25
CA ASN A 127 17.09 -9.16 -14.43
C ASN A 127 16.40 -10.51 -14.16
N ALA A 128 15.81 -11.12 -15.20
CA ALA A 128 15.13 -12.42 -15.12
C ALA A 128 16.00 -13.57 -14.56
N TYR A 129 17.32 -13.48 -14.72
CA TYR A 129 18.29 -14.48 -14.26
C TYR A 129 18.95 -14.09 -12.92
N GLY A 130 18.50 -13.01 -12.27
CA GLY A 130 19.09 -12.51 -11.03
C GLY A 130 20.37 -11.69 -11.21
N TYR A 131 20.79 -11.40 -12.44
CA TYR A 131 21.98 -10.61 -12.73
C TYR A 131 21.73 -9.10 -12.53
N PHE A 132 22.72 -8.40 -11.99
CA PHE A 132 22.71 -6.93 -11.84
C PHE A 132 24.09 -6.33 -12.11
N SER A 133 24.10 -5.02 -12.43
CA SER A 133 25.29 -4.20 -12.60
C SER A 133 24.98 -2.76 -12.17
N MET A 134 25.83 -2.17 -11.34
CA MET A 134 25.74 -0.75 -10.98
C MET A 134 27.11 -0.18 -10.56
N ALA A 135 27.29 1.13 -10.73
CA ALA A 135 28.49 1.83 -10.26
C ALA A 135 28.31 2.27 -8.79
N VAL A 136 29.29 1.96 -7.94
CA VAL A 136 29.31 2.27 -6.50
C VAL A 136 30.68 2.80 -6.10
N LEU A 137 30.78 3.43 -4.92
CA LEU A 137 32.06 3.92 -4.42
C LEU A 137 32.69 2.88 -3.48
N ALA A 138 34.02 2.73 -3.54
CA ALA A 138 34.76 1.89 -2.60
C ALA A 138 34.47 2.31 -1.15
N GLY A 139 34.17 1.35 -0.27
CA GLY A 139 33.74 1.58 1.12
C GLY A 139 32.23 1.75 1.34
N ASP A 140 31.40 1.67 0.29
CA ASP A 140 29.94 1.72 0.44
C ASP A 140 29.35 0.37 0.87
N SER A 141 28.24 0.44 1.59
CA SER A 141 27.40 -0.70 1.95
C SER A 141 26.24 -0.80 0.96
N ILE A 142 26.08 -1.96 0.35
CA ILE A 142 25.01 -2.26 -0.59
C ILE A 142 24.01 -3.18 0.11
N ILE A 143 22.73 -2.83 0.05
CA ILE A 143 21.64 -3.65 0.56
C ILE A 143 20.93 -4.29 -0.63
N ILE A 144 20.77 -5.61 -0.55
CA ILE A 144 20.01 -6.41 -1.49
C ILE A 144 18.73 -6.86 -0.78
N ARG A 145 17.59 -6.56 -1.40
CA ARG A 145 16.27 -6.85 -0.86
C ARG A 145 15.36 -7.44 -1.93
N SER A 146 14.63 -8.49 -1.56
CA SER A 146 13.56 -9.06 -2.35
C SER A 146 12.37 -9.40 -1.46
N LEU A 147 11.17 -9.47 -2.01
CA LEU A 147 9.97 -9.86 -1.28
C LEU A 147 10.07 -11.35 -0.91
N GLY A 148 9.79 -11.69 0.35
CA GLY A 148 9.86 -13.07 0.85
C GLY A 148 11.27 -13.57 1.17
N PHE A 149 12.29 -12.71 1.08
CA PHE A 149 13.67 -13.04 1.44
C PHE A 149 14.20 -12.11 2.54
N ARG A 150 15.17 -12.62 3.31
CA ARG A 150 15.92 -11.82 4.27
C ARG A 150 16.84 -10.84 3.55
N ASN A 151 16.87 -9.59 4.02
CA ASN A 151 17.79 -8.57 3.49
C ASN A 151 19.24 -8.98 3.72
N GLN A 152 20.07 -8.85 2.69
CA GLN A 152 21.52 -9.09 2.78
C GLN A 152 22.28 -7.81 2.52
N THR A 153 23.33 -7.57 3.29
CA THR A 153 24.22 -6.41 3.13
C THR A 153 25.60 -6.87 2.72
N VAL A 154 26.13 -6.25 1.67
CA VAL A 154 27.50 -6.47 1.17
C VAL A 154 28.27 -5.17 1.29
N VAL A 155 29.48 -5.22 1.86
CA VAL A 155 30.34 -4.05 2.01
C VAL A 155 31.52 -4.19 1.06
N ILE A 156 31.77 -3.16 0.26
CA ILE A 156 32.95 -3.12 -0.61
C ILE A 156 34.13 -2.56 0.22
N PRO A 157 35.28 -3.25 0.25
CA PRO A 157 36.47 -2.74 0.94
C PRO A 157 36.86 -1.34 0.46
N ALA A 158 37.32 -0.48 1.37
CA ALA A 158 37.68 0.90 1.05
C ALA A 158 38.97 1.02 0.23
N ASP A 159 39.84 0.02 0.36
CA ASP A 159 41.15 -0.13 -0.30
C ASP A 159 41.09 -0.96 -1.59
N TYR A 160 39.89 -1.17 -2.14
CA TYR A 160 39.70 -1.99 -3.33
C TYR A 160 40.25 -1.31 -4.60
N GLN A 161 41.35 -1.83 -5.13
CA GLN A 161 42.09 -1.24 -6.26
C GLN A 161 41.49 -1.54 -7.64
N ARG A 162 40.71 -2.64 -7.77
CA ARG A 162 40.18 -3.08 -9.08
C ARG A 162 38.96 -2.25 -9.49
N GLN A 163 38.77 -2.11 -10.80
CA GLN A 163 37.63 -1.38 -11.35
C GLN A 163 36.32 -2.16 -11.28
N SER A 164 36.36 -3.50 -11.19
CA SER A 164 35.18 -4.36 -11.11
C SER A 164 35.18 -5.23 -9.86
N PHE A 165 34.00 -5.38 -9.25
CA PHE A 165 33.74 -6.22 -8.08
C PHE A 165 32.56 -7.13 -8.41
N SER A 166 32.81 -8.43 -8.56
CA SER A 166 31.81 -9.43 -8.93
C SER A 166 31.50 -10.36 -7.77
N VAL A 167 30.22 -10.57 -7.46
CA VAL A 167 29.77 -11.45 -6.36
C VAL A 167 28.58 -12.32 -6.73
N ILE A 168 28.52 -13.49 -6.10
CA ILE A 168 27.34 -14.34 -6.08
C ILE A 168 26.69 -14.19 -4.70
N ILE A 169 25.44 -13.76 -4.68
CA ILE A 169 24.71 -13.43 -3.46
C ILE A 169 23.58 -14.45 -3.30
N SER A 170 23.58 -15.15 -2.17
CA SER A 170 22.58 -16.16 -1.83
C SER A 170 21.61 -15.62 -0.79
N LEU A 171 20.38 -15.35 -1.20
CA LEU A 171 19.32 -14.85 -0.31
C LEU A 171 18.59 -16.01 0.37
N LEU A 172 18.44 -15.93 1.69
CA LEU A 172 17.67 -16.88 2.47
C LEU A 172 16.18 -16.50 2.47
N ALA A 173 15.30 -17.48 2.24
CA ALA A 173 13.86 -17.27 2.31
C ALA A 173 13.43 -16.91 3.74
N ASP A 174 12.66 -15.84 3.87
CA ASP A 174 12.14 -15.33 5.15
C ASP A 174 10.77 -14.68 4.90
N PRO A 175 9.71 -15.48 4.71
CA PRO A 175 8.38 -14.97 4.40
C PRO A 175 7.79 -14.26 5.62
N THR A 176 7.56 -12.95 5.49
CA THR A 176 6.83 -12.19 6.51
C THR A 176 5.34 -12.52 6.43
N ILE A 177 4.77 -13.03 7.52
CA ILE A 177 3.32 -13.29 7.62
C ILE A 177 2.62 -11.96 7.93
N LEU A 178 1.77 -11.50 7.02
CA LEU A 178 0.94 -10.31 7.26
C LEU A 178 -0.25 -10.69 8.16
N PRO A 179 -0.64 -9.83 9.13
CA PRO A 179 -1.83 -10.07 9.92
C PRO A 179 -3.09 -9.96 9.07
N GLU A 180 -4.07 -10.82 9.34
CA GLU A 180 -5.40 -10.74 8.71
C GLU A 180 -6.11 -9.45 9.14
N VAL A 181 -6.53 -8.63 8.16
CA VAL A 181 -7.36 -7.46 8.44
C VAL A 181 -8.83 -7.87 8.33
N ARG A 182 -9.50 -8.02 9.48
CA ARG A 182 -10.95 -8.28 9.53
C ARG A 182 -11.70 -6.96 9.44
N VAL A 183 -12.27 -6.68 8.27
CA VAL A 183 -13.13 -5.52 8.06
C VAL A 183 -14.56 -5.90 8.43
N PHE A 184 -15.06 -5.38 9.54
CA PHE A 184 -16.47 -5.51 9.90
C PHE A 184 -17.28 -4.37 9.24
N PRO A 185 -18.52 -4.65 8.78
CA PRO A 185 -19.39 -3.62 8.21
C PRO A 185 -19.86 -2.59 9.24
N TYR A 186 -19.68 -2.87 10.54
CA TYR A 186 -20.10 -2.01 11.63
C TYR A 186 -18.90 -1.61 12.48
N THR A 187 -18.87 -0.33 12.86
CA THR A 187 -17.79 0.26 13.65
C THR A 187 -17.90 -0.04 15.15
N THR A 188 -19.11 -0.28 15.66
CA THR A 188 -19.37 -0.56 17.08
C THR A 188 -20.43 -1.65 17.23
N GLU A 189 -20.40 -2.37 18.36
CA GLU A 189 -21.41 -3.37 18.71
C GLU A 189 -22.83 -2.76 18.78
N GLN A 190 -22.95 -1.52 19.26
CA GLN A 190 -24.25 -0.83 19.33
C GLN A 190 -24.80 -0.53 17.94
N ALA A 191 -23.95 -0.12 16.99
CA ALA A 191 -24.35 0.09 15.60
C ALA A 191 -24.82 -1.22 14.96
N PHE A 192 -24.10 -2.32 15.22
CA PHE A 192 -24.52 -3.66 14.81
C PHE A 192 -25.89 -4.03 15.40
N LYS A 193 -26.08 -3.89 16.72
CA LYS A 193 -27.37 -4.20 17.37
C LYS A 193 -28.52 -3.37 16.81
N ARG A 194 -28.32 -2.07 16.61
CA ARG A 194 -29.34 -1.20 16.01
C ARG A 194 -29.67 -1.63 14.58
N ALA A 195 -28.66 -1.90 13.76
CA ALA A 195 -28.87 -2.35 12.39
C ALA A 195 -29.55 -3.73 12.34
N PHE A 196 -29.15 -4.65 13.21
CA PHE A 196 -29.73 -5.98 13.32
C PHE A 196 -31.19 -5.95 13.81
N LEU A 197 -31.51 -5.11 14.79
CA LEU A 197 -32.87 -4.92 15.27
C LEU A 197 -33.76 -4.17 14.26
N ALA A 198 -33.18 -3.24 13.50
CA ALA A 198 -33.89 -2.53 12.43
C ALA A 198 -34.05 -3.38 11.16
N MET A 199 -33.30 -4.48 11.04
CA MET A 199 -33.43 -5.41 9.94
C MET A 199 -34.77 -6.13 10.09
N LYS A 200 -35.69 -5.88 9.14
CA LYS A 200 -36.90 -6.69 9.02
C LYS A 200 -36.48 -8.08 8.53
N PRO A 201 -36.76 -9.15 9.29
CA PRO A 201 -36.62 -10.49 8.74
C PRO A 201 -37.52 -10.59 7.51
N ALA A 202 -37.07 -11.28 6.46
CA ALA A 202 -37.95 -11.57 5.33
C ALA A 202 -39.18 -12.31 5.88
N ASP A 203 -40.36 -11.74 5.66
CA ASP A 203 -41.61 -12.32 6.13
C ASP A 203 -41.71 -13.76 5.61
N LYS A 204 -42.17 -14.69 6.47
CA LYS A 204 -42.39 -16.10 6.08
C LYS A 204 -43.49 -16.24 5.02
N GLU A 205 -44.23 -15.18 4.75
CA GLU A 205 -45.23 -15.10 3.71
C GLU A 205 -44.60 -14.45 2.48
N GLY A 206 -44.29 -15.32 1.52
CA GLY A 206 -44.01 -14.97 0.14
C GLY A 206 -42.88 -13.96 -0.05
N SER A 207 -41.68 -14.46 -0.33
CA SER A 207 -40.74 -13.67 -1.12
C SER A 207 -41.49 -13.09 -2.33
N SER A 208 -41.12 -11.91 -2.84
CA SER A 208 -41.78 -11.36 -4.03
C SER A 208 -41.79 -12.37 -5.20
N ALA A 209 -40.89 -13.37 -5.18
CA ALA A 209 -40.96 -14.54 -6.04
C ALA A 209 -42.24 -15.37 -5.86
N ALA A 210 -42.69 -15.70 -4.64
CA ALA A 210 -43.94 -16.40 -4.39
C ALA A 210 -45.17 -15.60 -4.88
N ASP A 211 -45.19 -14.28 -4.68
CA ASP A 211 -46.25 -13.42 -5.22
C ASP A 211 -46.25 -13.39 -6.75
N ASN A 212 -45.06 -13.33 -7.37
CA ASN A 212 -44.87 -13.45 -8.81
C ASN A 212 -45.20 -14.86 -9.35
N LEU A 213 -45.19 -15.88 -8.49
CA LEU A 213 -45.56 -17.27 -8.77
C LEU A 213 -47.01 -17.58 -8.37
N ASN A 214 -47.83 -16.56 -8.07
CA ASN A 214 -49.26 -16.75 -7.81
C ASN A 214 -49.93 -17.46 -9.01
N ALA A 215 -50.60 -18.57 -8.74
CA ALA A 215 -51.25 -19.40 -9.75
C ALA A 215 -52.28 -18.62 -10.58
N ASP A 216 -53.01 -17.67 -9.97
CA ASP A 216 -53.98 -16.86 -10.70
C ASP A 216 -53.30 -15.86 -11.64
N LEU A 217 -52.19 -15.24 -11.21
CA LEU A 217 -51.39 -14.33 -12.03
C LEU A 217 -50.76 -15.08 -13.21
N MET A 218 -50.20 -16.27 -12.97
CA MET A 218 -49.67 -17.12 -14.04
C MET A 218 -50.76 -17.50 -15.04
N ARG A 219 -51.96 -17.87 -14.55
CA ARG A 219 -53.11 -18.20 -15.41
C ARG A 219 -53.53 -17.01 -16.28
N ARG A 220 -53.56 -15.79 -15.72
CA ARG A 220 -53.84 -14.57 -16.48
C ARG A 220 -52.79 -14.31 -17.56
N ILE A 221 -51.51 -14.45 -17.24
CA ILE A 221 -50.41 -14.31 -18.21
C ILE A 221 -50.56 -15.32 -19.34
N PHE A 222 -50.77 -16.60 -19.02
CA PHE A 222 -50.97 -17.66 -20.02
C PHE A 222 -52.16 -17.38 -20.94
N ASN A 223 -53.27 -16.86 -20.41
CA ASN A 223 -54.47 -16.59 -21.19
C ASN A 223 -54.36 -15.30 -22.03
N SER A 224 -53.64 -14.29 -21.55
CA SER A 224 -53.48 -13.01 -22.24
C SER A 224 -52.40 -13.01 -23.33
N GLN A 225 -51.46 -13.96 -23.27
CA GLN A 225 -50.32 -13.97 -24.16
C GLN A 225 -50.68 -14.60 -25.51
N PRO A 226 -50.42 -13.91 -26.65
CA PRO A 226 -50.62 -14.51 -27.95
C PRO A 226 -49.67 -15.70 -28.14
N MET A 227 -50.17 -16.76 -28.75
CA MET A 227 -49.35 -17.94 -29.04
C MET A 227 -48.24 -17.58 -30.04
N GLY A 228 -46.99 -17.79 -29.63
CA GLY A 228 -45.82 -17.59 -30.50
C GLY A 228 -45.78 -18.61 -31.66
N ALA A 229 -44.98 -18.33 -32.69
CA ALA A 229 -44.91 -19.15 -33.91
C ALA A 229 -44.66 -20.65 -33.64
N THR A 230 -43.75 -20.99 -32.72
CA THR A 230 -43.47 -22.38 -32.32
C THR A 230 -44.63 -23.03 -31.56
N ALA A 231 -45.33 -22.26 -30.73
CA ALA A 231 -46.51 -22.76 -30.00
C ALA A 231 -47.67 -23.01 -30.97
N ASN A 232 -47.89 -22.11 -31.93
CA ASN A 232 -48.86 -22.29 -33.01
C ASN A 232 -48.54 -23.55 -33.83
N TYR A 233 -47.28 -23.75 -34.22
CA TYR A 233 -46.87 -24.95 -34.96
C TYR A 233 -47.13 -26.23 -34.16
N ARG A 234 -46.72 -26.29 -32.89
CA ARG A 234 -46.98 -27.45 -32.01
C ARG A 234 -48.46 -27.71 -31.84
N GLN A 235 -49.27 -26.67 -31.69
CA GLN A 235 -50.72 -26.77 -31.54
C GLN A 235 -51.39 -27.26 -32.83
N THR A 236 -50.94 -26.79 -33.99
CA THR A 236 -51.42 -27.29 -35.29
C THR A 236 -51.03 -28.74 -35.48
N MET A 237 -49.79 -29.12 -35.15
CA MET A 237 -49.32 -30.50 -35.25
C MET A 237 -50.04 -31.43 -34.25
N SER A 238 -50.29 -30.98 -33.02
CA SER A 238 -51.04 -31.77 -32.02
C SER A 238 -52.49 -31.97 -32.46
N GLN A 239 -53.13 -30.97 -33.06
CA GLN A 239 -54.47 -31.11 -33.63
C GLN A 239 -54.48 -32.06 -34.83
N GLN A 240 -53.48 -31.99 -35.71
CA GLN A 240 -53.36 -32.92 -36.85
C GLN A 240 -53.15 -34.36 -36.39
N GLN A 241 -52.26 -34.58 -35.42
CA GLN A 241 -52.05 -35.89 -34.81
C GLN A 241 -53.31 -36.40 -34.13
N TYR A 242 -54.00 -35.57 -33.33
CA TYR A 242 -55.24 -35.96 -32.67
C TYR A 242 -56.34 -36.31 -33.68
N ASN A 243 -56.42 -35.59 -34.80
CA ASN A 243 -57.34 -35.93 -35.90
C ASN A 243 -56.98 -37.25 -36.60
N TYR A 244 -55.69 -37.51 -36.77
CA TYR A 244 -55.20 -38.79 -37.30
C TYR A 244 -55.51 -39.95 -36.36
N ASP A 245 -55.22 -39.81 -35.07
CA ASP A 245 -55.51 -40.81 -34.03
C ASP A 245 -57.01 -41.06 -33.90
N ARG A 246 -57.84 -40.03 -34.04
CA ARG A 246 -59.30 -40.17 -34.09
C ARG A 246 -59.77 -40.97 -35.29
N ARG A 247 -59.14 -40.79 -36.46
CA ARG A 247 -59.43 -41.59 -37.67
C ARG A 247 -58.98 -43.04 -37.53
N MET A 248 -57.86 -43.26 -36.83
CA MET A 248 -57.33 -44.60 -36.54
C MET A 248 -58.02 -45.29 -35.35
N GLY A 249 -58.95 -44.62 -34.66
CA GLY A 249 -59.70 -45.20 -33.54
C GLY A 249 -58.93 -45.29 -32.21
N THR A 250 -57.71 -44.75 -32.14
CA THR A 250 -56.85 -44.76 -30.94
C THR A 250 -57.10 -43.56 -30.02
N ALA A 251 -57.67 -42.47 -30.54
CA ALA A 251 -58.12 -41.34 -29.75
C ALA A 251 -59.66 -41.35 -29.57
N PRO A 252 -60.19 -40.75 -28.48
CA PRO A 252 -61.62 -40.67 -28.23
C PRO A 252 -62.35 -40.01 -29.41
N ASN A 253 -63.13 -40.82 -30.12
CA ASN A 253 -64.01 -40.36 -31.18
C ASN A 253 -65.44 -40.82 -30.82
N PRO A 254 -66.47 -40.02 -31.14
CA PRO A 254 -67.85 -40.32 -30.75
C PRO A 254 -68.44 -41.57 -31.44
N TYR A 255 -67.75 -42.14 -32.42
CA TYR A 255 -68.19 -43.31 -33.20
C TYR A 255 -67.54 -44.63 -32.80
N SER A 256 -66.35 -44.63 -32.20
CA SER A 256 -65.55 -45.82 -31.83
C SER A 256 -65.44 -46.03 -30.32
N ASN A 257 -65.63 -44.98 -29.53
CA ASN A 257 -65.53 -45.04 -28.07
C ASN A 257 -66.83 -44.52 -27.45
N ASN A 258 -67.80 -45.41 -27.23
CA ASN A 258 -68.93 -45.11 -26.35
C ASN A 258 -68.40 -45.11 -24.89
N PRO A 259 -68.38 -43.97 -24.18
CA PRO A 259 -67.81 -43.87 -22.83
C PRO A 259 -68.48 -44.82 -21.83
N LEU A 260 -69.73 -45.21 -22.09
CA LEU A 260 -70.51 -46.10 -21.24
C LEU A 260 -70.06 -47.57 -21.33
N LEU A 261 -69.45 -47.97 -22.44
CA LEU A 261 -69.06 -49.36 -22.69
C LEU A 261 -67.55 -49.60 -22.51
N ASN A 262 -66.78 -48.55 -22.20
CA ASN A 262 -65.35 -48.67 -21.94
C ASN A 262 -65.09 -48.95 -20.44
N PRO A 263 -64.53 -50.11 -20.07
CA PRO A 263 -64.33 -50.49 -18.66
C PRO A 263 -63.34 -49.59 -17.93
N PHE A 264 -62.42 -48.92 -18.63
CA PHE A 264 -61.45 -48.02 -18.03
C PHE A 264 -62.05 -46.65 -17.67
N SER A 265 -63.06 -46.19 -18.41
CA SER A 265 -63.78 -44.95 -18.11
C SER A 265 -64.59 -45.05 -16.82
N TRP A 266 -65.18 -46.22 -16.51
CA TRP A 266 -65.83 -46.48 -15.23
C TRP A 266 -64.87 -46.49 -14.05
N LEU A 267 -63.67 -47.04 -14.23
CA LEU A 267 -62.63 -46.99 -13.20
C LEU A 267 -62.20 -45.55 -12.90
N GLN A 268 -62.10 -44.71 -13.92
CA GLN A 268 -61.80 -43.29 -13.75
C GLN A 268 -62.95 -42.53 -13.08
N LEU A 269 -64.19 -42.81 -13.47
CA LEU A 269 -65.39 -42.24 -12.83
C LEU A 269 -65.43 -42.57 -11.33
N ILE A 270 -65.24 -43.84 -10.97
CA ILE A 270 -65.23 -44.28 -9.57
C ILE A 270 -64.13 -43.56 -8.79
N LYS A 271 -62.95 -43.37 -9.40
CA LYS A 271 -61.85 -42.60 -8.80
C LYS A 271 -62.23 -41.13 -8.61
N GLN A 272 -62.83 -40.48 -9.60
CA GLN A 272 -63.26 -39.08 -9.50
C GLN A 272 -64.36 -38.87 -8.46
N VAL A 273 -65.32 -39.80 -8.38
CA VAL A 273 -66.35 -39.80 -7.34
C VAL A 273 -65.72 -39.96 -5.97
N LYS A 274 -64.80 -40.92 -5.81
CA LYS A 274 -64.09 -41.17 -4.55
C LYS A 274 -63.22 -39.98 -4.13
N ASN A 275 -62.58 -39.31 -5.09
CA ASN A 275 -61.75 -38.14 -4.86
C ASN A 275 -62.58 -36.86 -4.63
N GLY A 276 -63.90 -36.91 -4.85
CA GLY A 276 -64.81 -35.78 -4.62
C GLY A 276 -64.80 -34.72 -5.72
N ASP A 277 -64.19 -35.02 -6.88
CA ASP A 277 -64.03 -34.07 -7.99
C ASP A 277 -65.36 -33.59 -8.58
N LEU A 278 -66.44 -34.37 -8.41
CA LEU A 278 -67.78 -34.06 -8.91
C LEU A 278 -68.64 -33.29 -7.89
N LYS A 279 -68.12 -32.96 -6.71
CA LYS A 279 -68.86 -32.18 -5.72
C LYS A 279 -68.94 -30.74 -6.22
N ARG A 280 -70.16 -30.25 -6.50
CA ARG A 280 -70.39 -28.85 -6.92
C ARG A 280 -69.71 -27.91 -5.92
N LYS A 281 -68.73 -27.15 -6.36
CA LYS A 281 -68.32 -25.94 -5.65
C LYS A 281 -69.50 -24.97 -5.72
N SER A 282 -70.15 -24.74 -4.58
CA SER A 282 -71.14 -23.67 -4.42
C SER A 282 -70.46 -22.34 -4.74
N GLY A 283 -71.12 -21.53 -5.58
CA GLY A 283 -70.50 -20.39 -6.23
C GLY A 283 -70.26 -19.22 -5.28
N ASP A 284 -68.99 -19.08 -4.88
CA ASP A 284 -68.41 -17.86 -4.31
C ASP A 284 -67.01 -17.68 -4.92
N GLU A 285 -66.93 -17.53 -6.23
CA GLU A 285 -65.69 -17.13 -6.92
C GLU A 285 -66.06 -16.73 -8.36
N TYR A 286 -66.28 -15.43 -8.55
CA TYR A 286 -66.12 -14.73 -9.83
C TYR A 286 -65.31 -13.46 -9.61
#